data_AF-A0A7S3YJK6-F1
#
_entry.id   AF-A0A7S3YJK6-F1
#
_cell.length_a   1.000
_cell.length_b   1.000
_cell.length_c   1.000
_cell.angle_alpha   90.00
_cell.angle_beta   90.00
_cell.angle_gamma   90.00
#
_symmetry.space_group_name_H-M   'P 1'
#
loop_
_entity.id
_entity.type
_entity.pdbx_description
1 polymer ?
#
loop_
_entity_poly.entity_id
_entity_poly.type
_entity_poly.pdbx_seq_one_letter_code
_entity_poly.pdbx_strand_id
1 'polypeptide(L)'
;GGGGVQTLMEELFDRLAVLGCPLLGWAGNKPPLARTHFSLPGAGGLVHARQQFEDMAAAAAWLLEELGVEHGLTPAVVAATPPPAVATELLSTCQLAGLAGWEEAVAPRLKPTALRAGHGEAVCLLLGFLAGEALRRRRAAGALGVALGYREDAGLENAPGDSDE
;
A
#
# COMPACT_ATOMS: atom_id res chain seq x y z
N GLY A 1 0.55 25.49 3.57
CA GLY A 1 0.46 24.41 2.57
C GLY A 1 0.01 23.13 3.23
N GLY A 2 -1.30 22.97 3.45
CA GLY A 2 -1.85 21.80 4.14
C GLY A 2 -2.27 20.63 3.22
N GLY A 3 -2.32 20.83 1.90
CA GLY A 3 -2.94 19.85 0.99
C GLY A 3 -2.13 18.58 0.68
N GLY A 4 -0.80 18.58 0.88
CA GLY A 4 0.07 17.50 0.40
C GLY A 4 -0.24 16.13 1.03
N VAL A 5 -0.38 16.08 2.36
CA VAL A 5 -0.62 14.81 3.08
C VAL A 5 -2.05 14.28 2.86
N GLN A 6 -3.05 15.16 2.73
CA GLN A 6 -4.42 14.73 2.42
C GLN A 6 -4.50 14.14 1.01
N THR A 7 -3.87 14.76 0.00
CA THR A 7 -3.82 14.19 -1.36
C THR A 7 -3.15 12.81 -1.37
N LEU A 8 -2.01 12.66 -0.70
CA LEU A 8 -1.33 11.36 -0.59
C LEU A 8 -2.21 10.30 0.08
N MET A 9 -3.00 10.69 1.09
CA MET A 9 -3.86 9.77 1.79
C MET A 9 -5.09 9.36 0.98
N GLU A 10 -5.72 10.28 0.23
CA GLU A 10 -6.81 9.93 -0.68
C GLU A 10 -6.32 8.98 -1.78
N GLU A 11 -5.18 9.27 -2.40
CA GLU A 11 -4.56 8.36 -3.36
C GLU A 11 -4.24 6.99 -2.75
N LEU A 12 -3.69 6.97 -1.54
CA LEU A 12 -3.43 5.74 -0.82
C LEU A 12 -4.71 4.95 -0.55
N PHE A 13 -5.75 5.62 -0.07
CA PHE A 13 -7.04 5.00 0.25
C PHE A 13 -7.64 4.32 -0.98
N ASP A 14 -7.67 5.02 -2.11
CA ASP A 14 -8.18 4.46 -3.37
C ASP A 14 -7.37 3.25 -3.82
N ARG A 15 -6.04 3.31 -3.72
CA ARG A 15 -5.18 2.17 -4.07
C ARG A 15 -5.42 0.96 -3.16
N LEU A 16 -5.53 1.18 -1.85
CA LEU A 16 -5.84 0.12 -0.87
C LEU A 16 -7.22 -0.49 -1.12
N ALA A 17 -8.21 0.33 -1.48
CA ALA A 17 -9.55 -0.14 -1.82
C ALA A 17 -9.53 -1.04 -3.07
N VAL A 18 -8.84 -0.62 -4.13
CA VAL A 18 -8.69 -1.43 -5.36
C VAL A 18 -7.94 -2.74 -5.09
N LEU A 19 -6.92 -2.70 -4.23
CA LEU A 19 -6.18 -3.91 -3.85
C LEU A 19 -6.98 -4.84 -2.93
N GLY A 20 -8.11 -4.38 -2.36
CA GLY A 20 -8.91 -5.15 -1.42
C GLY A 20 -8.23 -5.31 -0.06
N CYS A 21 -7.57 -4.26 0.44
CA CYS A 21 -6.85 -4.29 1.70
C CYS A 21 -7.76 -4.78 2.85
N PRO A 22 -7.38 -5.83 3.59
CA PRO A 22 -8.24 -6.44 4.60
C PRO A 22 -8.58 -5.48 5.76
N LEU A 23 -7.75 -4.45 5.98
CA LEU A 23 -7.98 -3.41 6.99
C LEU A 23 -9.20 -2.52 6.68
N LEU A 24 -9.66 -2.47 5.43
CA LEU A 24 -10.87 -1.75 5.04
C LEU A 24 -12.16 -2.52 5.36
N GLY A 25 -12.05 -3.83 5.64
CA GLY A 25 -13.18 -4.73 5.83
C GLY A 25 -13.06 -5.66 7.05
N TRP A 26 -12.21 -5.33 8.02
CA TRP A 26 -11.97 -6.21 9.17
C TRP A 26 -13.24 -6.42 10.00
N ALA A 27 -13.80 -7.63 9.91
CA ALA A 27 -14.86 -8.12 10.77
C ALA A 27 -14.25 -8.51 12.13
N GLY A 28 -14.49 -7.67 13.12
CA GLY A 28 -14.00 -7.74 14.49
C GLY A 28 -14.24 -6.39 15.15
N ASN A 29 -14.12 -6.26 16.47
CA ASN A 29 -14.44 -5.03 17.24
C ASN A 29 -13.62 -3.76 16.87
N LYS A 30 -12.97 -3.71 15.71
CA LYS A 30 -12.21 -2.55 15.22
C LYS A 30 -13.00 -1.80 14.15
N PRO A 31 -13.01 -0.46 14.18
CA PRO A 31 -13.66 0.33 13.13
C PRO A 31 -12.92 0.18 11.79
N PRO A 32 -13.63 0.31 10.65
CA PRO A 32 -12.99 0.32 9.33
C PRO A 32 -12.00 1.48 9.21
N LEU A 33 -10.94 1.28 8.42
CA LEU A 33 -9.89 2.27 8.22
C LEU A 33 -10.47 3.55 7.59
N ALA A 34 -10.38 4.67 8.31
CA ALA A 34 -10.91 5.96 7.86
C ALA A 34 -10.02 6.59 6.76
N ARG A 35 -10.60 7.43 5.90
CA ARG A 35 -9.86 8.22 4.89
C ARG A 35 -8.83 9.18 5.47
N THR A 36 -8.89 9.45 6.77
CA THR A 36 -7.91 10.28 7.49
C THR A 36 -6.93 9.48 8.33
N HIS A 37 -7.02 8.14 8.30
CA HIS A 37 -6.39 7.28 9.30
C HIS A 37 -4.88 7.45 9.38
N PHE A 38 -4.20 7.57 8.25
CA PHE A 38 -2.75 7.78 8.20
C PHE A 38 -2.36 9.24 7.96
N SER A 39 -3.27 10.16 7.66
CA SER A 39 -2.94 11.57 7.45
C SER A 39 -2.98 12.40 8.73
N LEU A 40 -3.82 12.02 9.70
CA LEU A 40 -4.04 12.77 10.94
C LEU A 40 -3.70 11.96 12.20
N PRO A 41 -3.17 12.61 13.24
CA PRO A 41 -2.99 11.97 14.55
C PRO A 41 -4.34 11.51 15.09
N GLY A 42 -4.36 10.28 15.61
CA GLY A 42 -5.53 9.61 16.16
C GLY A 42 -6.70 9.45 15.17
N ALA A 43 -6.46 9.58 13.87
CA ALA A 43 -7.49 9.55 12.82
C ALA A 43 -8.62 10.56 13.06
N GLY A 44 -8.32 11.71 13.67
CA GLY A 44 -9.33 12.70 14.07
C GLY A 44 -10.01 12.42 15.43
N GLY A 45 -9.38 11.61 16.30
CA GLY A 45 -9.85 11.33 17.67
C GLY A 45 -10.45 9.94 17.88
N LEU A 46 -10.36 9.05 16.89
CA LEU A 46 -11.00 7.74 16.87
C LEU A 46 -10.05 6.58 17.23
N VAL A 47 -8.73 6.82 17.20
CA VAL A 47 -7.74 5.75 17.31
C VAL A 47 -6.59 6.17 18.24
N HIS A 48 -6.10 5.25 19.07
CA HIS A 48 -4.91 5.49 19.89
C HIS A 48 -3.62 5.46 19.04
N ALA A 49 -2.61 6.26 19.42
CA ALA A 49 -1.36 6.38 18.66
C ALA A 49 -0.64 5.04 18.43
N ARG A 50 -0.69 4.13 19.43
CA ARG A 50 -0.13 2.78 19.28
C ARG A 50 -0.88 1.96 18.23
N GLN A 51 -2.21 2.04 18.20
CA GLN A 51 -3.02 1.34 17.22
C GLN A 51 -2.76 1.86 15.80
N GLN A 52 -2.61 3.18 15.60
CA GLN A 52 -2.23 3.73 14.29
C GLN A 52 -0.88 3.19 13.79
N PHE A 53 0.09 3.05 14.70
CA PHE A 53 1.38 2.44 14.34
C PHE A 53 1.23 0.98 13.94
N GLU A 54 0.45 0.20 14.69
CA GLU A 54 0.17 -1.20 14.37
C GLU A 54 -0.59 -1.35 13.05
N ASP A 55 -1.55 -0.47 12.77
CA ASP A 55 -2.32 -0.44 11.52
C ASP A 55 -1.42 -0.09 10.33
N MET A 56 -0.49 0.86 10.50
CA MET A 56 0.52 1.19 9.49
C MET A 56 1.44 0.00 9.22
N ALA A 57 1.93 -0.66 10.26
CA ALA A 57 2.81 -1.83 10.12
C ALA A 57 2.07 -3.01 9.46
N ALA A 58 0.80 -3.24 9.82
CA ALA A 58 -0.03 -4.26 9.21
C ALA A 58 -0.32 -3.97 7.73
N ALA A 59 -0.62 -2.73 7.37
CA ALA A 59 -0.83 -2.31 5.99
C ALA A 59 0.45 -2.52 5.16
N ALA A 60 1.61 -2.14 5.69
CA ALA A 60 2.88 -2.31 5.01
C ALA A 60 3.26 -3.78 4.85
N ALA A 61 3.12 -4.60 5.89
CA ALA A 61 3.37 -6.04 5.84
C ALA A 61 2.52 -6.69 4.75
N TRP A 62 1.20 -6.46 4.77
CA TRP A 62 0.32 -6.98 3.73
C TRP A 62 0.70 -6.53 2.31
N LEU A 63 1.11 -5.27 2.12
CA LEU A 63 1.58 -4.80 0.81
C LEU A 63 2.89 -5.47 0.38
N LEU A 64 3.79 -5.78 1.30
CA LEU A 64 5.02 -6.51 1.02
C LEU A 64 4.70 -7.97 0.62
N GLU A 65 3.73 -8.61 1.27
CA GLU A 65 3.21 -9.94 0.89
C GLU A 65 2.64 -9.92 -0.54
N GLU A 66 1.84 -8.90 -0.89
CA GLU A 66 1.31 -8.71 -2.25
C GLU A 66 2.42 -8.53 -3.30
N LEU A 67 3.56 -7.97 -2.90
CA LEU A 67 4.75 -7.83 -3.74
C LEU A 67 5.60 -9.11 -3.78
N GLY A 68 5.29 -10.11 -2.97
CA GLY A 68 6.09 -11.32 -2.83
C GLY A 68 7.43 -11.08 -2.12
N VAL A 69 7.50 -10.05 -1.27
CA VAL A 69 8.69 -9.71 -0.49
C VAL A 69 8.64 -10.41 0.86
N GLU A 70 9.65 -11.22 1.16
CA GLU A 70 9.76 -11.88 2.46
C GLU A 70 10.09 -10.87 3.58
N HIS A 71 9.42 -10.99 4.72
CA HIS A 71 9.64 -10.13 5.90
C HIS A 71 9.30 -10.85 7.22
N GLY A 72 9.88 -10.36 8.32
CA GLY A 72 9.61 -10.84 9.69
C GLY A 72 8.44 -10.16 10.40
N LEU A 73 7.76 -9.21 9.74
CA LEU A 73 6.74 -8.34 10.34
C LEU A 73 5.41 -9.05 10.62
N THR A 74 5.35 -9.83 11.70
CA THR A 74 4.10 -10.42 12.22
C THR A 74 3.43 -9.52 13.27
N PRO A 75 2.12 -9.66 13.53
CA PRO A 75 1.46 -8.91 14.59
C PRO A 75 2.13 -9.05 15.97
N ALA A 76 2.62 -10.25 16.29
CA ALA A 76 3.34 -10.51 17.54
C ALA A 76 4.69 -9.77 17.60
N VAL A 77 5.44 -9.77 16.49
CA VAL A 77 6.73 -9.05 16.40
C VAL A 77 6.51 -7.54 16.51
N VAL A 78 5.52 -6.98 15.81
CA VAL A 78 5.18 -5.56 15.89
C VAL A 78 4.75 -5.17 17.32
N ALA A 79 3.95 -6.02 17.97
CA ALA A 79 3.50 -5.80 19.35
C ALA A 79 4.67 -5.79 20.35
N ALA A 80 5.64 -6.69 20.19
CA ALA A 80 6.77 -6.84 21.10
C ALA A 80 7.93 -5.85 20.84
N THR A 81 7.97 -5.22 19.66
CA THR A 81 9.12 -4.43 19.20
C THR A 81 8.85 -2.92 19.30
N PRO A 82 9.85 -2.11 19.74
CA PRO A 82 9.72 -0.67 19.74
C PRO A 82 9.43 -0.10 18.34
N PRO A 83 8.54 0.90 18.18
CA PRO A 83 8.19 1.45 16.87
C PRO A 83 9.38 1.89 15.99
N PRO A 84 10.45 2.50 16.53
CA PRO A 84 11.60 2.87 15.70
C PRO A 84 12.34 1.66 15.11
N ALA A 85 12.40 0.55 15.83
CA ALA A 85 13.06 -0.68 15.36
C ALA A 85 12.24 -1.34 14.25
N VAL A 86 10.91 -1.46 14.43
CA VAL A 86 9.99 -1.93 13.37
C VAL A 86 10.07 -1.03 12.13
N ALA A 87 10.08 0.30 12.32
CA ALA A 87 10.21 1.25 11.21
C ALA A 87 11.55 1.12 10.47
N THR A 88 12.63 0.78 11.18
CA THR A 88 13.95 0.56 10.58
C THR A 88 13.96 -0.72 9.76
N GLU A 89 13.45 -1.82 10.33
CA GLU A 89 13.32 -3.11 9.64
C GLU A 89 12.50 -2.95 8.37
N LEU A 90 11.35 -2.29 8.44
CA LEU A 90 10.47 -2.09 7.30
C LEU A 90 11.14 -1.31 6.16
N LEU A 91 11.87 -0.24 6.46
CA LEU A 91 12.62 0.50 5.44
C LEU A 91 13.75 -0.32 4.83
N SER A 92 14.48 -1.09 5.66
CA SER A 92 15.52 -2.00 5.20
C SER A 92 14.95 -3.09 4.28
N THR A 93 13.79 -3.67 4.62
CA THR A 93 13.10 -4.65 3.78
C THR A 93 12.72 -4.05 2.42
N CYS A 94 12.16 -2.84 2.39
CA CYS A 94 11.82 -2.16 1.14
C CYS A 94 13.06 -1.89 0.27
N GLN A 95 14.18 -1.51 0.90
CA GLN A 95 15.45 -1.30 0.21
C GLN A 95 16.00 -2.60 -0.39
N LEU A 96 16.01 -3.68 0.39
CA LEU A 96 16.51 -4.99 -0.06
C LEU A 96 15.62 -5.64 -1.11
N ALA A 97 14.33 -5.29 -1.15
CA ALA A 97 13.39 -5.78 -2.15
C ALA A 97 13.67 -5.27 -3.57
N GLY A 98 14.53 -4.26 -3.75
CA GLY A 98 14.85 -3.73 -5.08
C GLY A 98 13.68 -3.02 -5.76
N LEU A 99 12.84 -2.35 -4.95
CA LEU A 99 11.73 -1.47 -5.33
C LEU A 99 12.08 -0.59 -6.54
N ALA A 100 11.46 -0.72 -7.72
CA ALA A 100 11.78 0.15 -8.85
C ALA A 100 11.42 1.62 -8.52
N GLY A 101 12.43 2.51 -8.56
CA GLY A 101 12.27 3.91 -8.18
C GLY A 101 12.29 4.18 -6.66
N TRP A 102 12.54 3.16 -5.82
CA TRP A 102 12.63 3.32 -4.37
C TRP A 102 13.76 4.27 -3.96
N GLU A 103 14.97 4.04 -4.48
CA GLU A 103 16.17 4.80 -4.11
C GLU A 103 16.11 6.25 -4.58
N GLU A 104 15.53 6.52 -5.75
CA GLU A 104 15.45 7.87 -6.30
C GLU A 104 14.29 8.68 -5.71
N ALA A 105 13.12 8.05 -5.52
CA ALA A 105 11.89 8.79 -5.21
C ALA A 105 11.48 8.76 -3.73
N VAL A 106 11.85 7.70 -2.99
CA VAL A 106 11.25 7.41 -1.68
C VAL A 106 12.30 7.34 -0.57
N ALA A 107 13.35 6.54 -0.72
CA ALA A 107 14.37 6.32 0.31
C ALA A 107 14.95 7.62 0.90
N PRO A 108 15.29 8.66 0.10
CA PRO A 108 15.86 9.90 0.62
C PRO A 108 14.89 10.72 1.49
N ARG A 109 13.58 10.47 1.34
CA ARG A 109 12.49 11.20 2.00
C ARG A 109 12.01 10.49 3.27
N LEU A 110 12.41 9.24 3.49
CA LEU A 110 11.97 8.43 4.61
C LEU A 110 13.07 8.27 5.66
N LYS A 111 12.68 8.45 6.92
CA LYS A 111 13.52 8.17 8.09
C LYS A 111 12.71 7.31 9.06
N PRO A 112 13.33 6.35 9.77
CA PRO A 112 12.60 5.52 10.75
C PRO A 112 11.84 6.35 11.78
N THR A 113 12.41 7.47 12.22
CA THR A 113 11.80 8.39 13.18
C THR A 113 10.53 9.07 12.67
N ALA A 114 10.38 9.23 11.35
CA ALA A 114 9.19 9.82 10.73
C ALA A 114 8.01 8.83 10.64
N LEU A 115 8.26 7.53 10.79
CA LEU A 115 7.23 6.49 10.74
C LEU A 115 6.71 6.08 12.12
N ARG A 116 7.44 6.40 13.20
CA ARG A 116 7.16 5.93 14.57
C ARG A 116 5.75 6.23 15.08
N ALA A 117 5.10 7.26 14.53
CA ALA A 117 3.78 7.70 14.94
C ALA A 117 2.65 6.93 14.24
N GLY A 118 2.95 6.17 13.17
CA GLY A 118 1.93 5.48 12.39
C GLY A 118 1.05 6.38 11.52
N HIS A 119 1.35 7.69 11.46
CA HIS A 119 0.64 8.64 10.60
C HIS A 119 1.58 9.75 10.12
N GLY A 120 1.12 10.55 9.17
CA GLY A 120 1.82 11.69 8.57
C GLY A 120 2.27 11.43 7.14
N GLU A 121 2.94 12.43 6.57
CA GLU A 121 3.39 12.41 5.16
C GLU A 121 4.30 11.22 4.86
N ALA A 122 5.26 10.92 5.73
CA ALA A 122 6.19 9.81 5.54
C ALA A 122 5.47 8.44 5.48
N VAL A 123 4.43 8.25 6.29
CA VAL A 123 3.61 7.03 6.29
C VAL A 123 2.79 6.95 5.00
N CYS A 124 2.14 8.04 4.60
CA CYS A 124 1.35 8.08 3.37
C CYS A 124 2.24 7.86 2.13
N LEU A 125 3.45 8.42 2.11
CA LEU A 125 4.42 8.25 1.04
C LEU A 125 4.87 6.78 0.92
N LEU A 126 5.27 6.17 2.03
CA LEU A 126 5.69 4.77 2.10
C LEU A 126 4.59 3.82 1.62
N LEU A 127 3.42 3.88 2.26
CA LEU A 127 2.30 3.00 1.93
C LEU A 127 1.79 3.27 0.50
N GLY A 128 1.77 4.54 0.09
CA GLY A 128 1.34 4.94 -1.25
C GLY A 128 2.26 4.39 -2.34
N PHE A 129 3.58 4.36 -2.09
CA PHE A 129 4.56 3.74 -2.98
C PHE A 129 4.34 2.22 -3.07
N LEU A 130 4.29 1.53 -1.93
CA LEU A 130 4.10 0.08 -1.88
C LEU A 130 2.77 -0.35 -2.54
N ALA A 131 1.69 0.37 -2.30
CA ALA A 131 0.39 0.12 -2.94
C ALA A 131 0.45 0.37 -4.46
N GLY A 132 1.18 1.41 -4.89
CA GLY A 132 1.41 1.67 -6.30
C GLY A 132 2.18 0.55 -6.99
N GLU A 133 3.16 -0.04 -6.30
CA GLU A 133 3.91 -1.20 -6.80
C GLU A 133 3.06 -2.46 -6.84
N ALA A 134 2.28 -2.74 -5.80
CA ALA A 134 1.40 -3.90 -5.74
C ALA A 134 0.37 -3.86 -6.88
N LEU A 135 -0.19 -2.68 -7.19
CA LEU A 135 -1.08 -2.48 -8.33
C LEU A 135 -0.37 -2.73 -9.66
N ARG A 136 0.86 -2.21 -9.85
CA ARG A 136 1.65 -2.46 -11.07
C ARG A 136 1.89 -3.96 -11.27
N ARG A 137 2.26 -4.68 -10.20
CA ARG A 137 2.44 -6.14 -10.22
C ARG A 137 1.15 -6.87 -10.59
N ARG A 138 0.01 -6.55 -9.97
CA ARG A 138 -1.29 -7.16 -10.29
C ARG A 138 -1.73 -6.90 -11.73
N ARG A 139 -1.43 -5.71 -12.28
CA ARG A 139 -1.70 -5.40 -13.70
C ARG A 139 -0.83 -6.24 -14.62
N ALA A 140 0.47 -6.31 -14.35
CA ALA A 140 1.40 -7.13 -15.14
C ALA A 140 1.05 -8.62 -15.11
N ALA A 141 0.51 -9.11 -14.00
CA ALA A 141 0.05 -10.48 -13.85
C ALA A 141 -1.34 -10.77 -14.48
N GLY A 142 -2.01 -9.77 -15.08
CA GLY A 142 -3.37 -9.92 -15.62
C GLY A 142 -4.48 -10.07 -14.56
N ALA A 143 -4.13 -10.04 -13.27
CA ALA A 143 -5.05 -10.27 -12.15
C ALA A 143 -6.09 -9.15 -11.96
N LEU A 144 -5.83 -7.95 -12.46
CA LEU A 144 -6.76 -6.82 -12.41
C LEU A 144 -7.84 -6.85 -13.52
N GLY A 145 -7.56 -7.47 -14.67
CA GLY A 145 -8.53 -7.63 -15.76
C GLY A 145 -9.68 -8.59 -15.39
N VAL A 146 -9.38 -9.60 -14.57
CA VAL A 146 -10.37 -10.57 -14.08
C VAL A 146 -11.26 -9.99 -12.97
N ALA A 147 -10.71 -9.16 -12.09
CA ALA A 147 -11.47 -8.56 -10.98
C ALA A 147 -12.41 -7.42 -11.42
N LEU A 148 -12.13 -6.75 -12.54
CA LEU A 148 -12.93 -5.63 -13.06
C LEU A 148 -13.91 -6.02 -14.18
N GLY A 149 -14.05 -7.30 -14.51
CA GLY A 149 -15.04 -7.76 -15.49
C GLY A 149 -14.84 -7.23 -16.92
N TYR A 150 -13.65 -6.75 -17.25
CA TYR A 150 -13.31 -6.40 -18.63
C TYR A 150 -12.95 -7.69 -19.37
N ARG A 151 -13.96 -8.29 -20.04
CA ARG A 151 -13.68 -8.97 -21.31
C ARG A 151 -13.18 -7.88 -22.25
N GLU A 152 -11.89 -7.85 -22.51
CA GLU A 152 -11.45 -7.35 -23.81
C GLU A 152 -12.14 -8.25 -24.84
N ASP A 153 -13.17 -7.72 -25.48
CA ASP A 153 -13.70 -8.29 -26.71
C ASP A 153 -12.50 -8.48 -27.62
N ALA A 154 -12.17 -9.74 -27.84
CA ALA A 154 -11.25 -10.15 -28.87
C ALA A 154 -11.82 -9.60 -30.18
N GLY A 155 -11.26 -8.48 -30.63
CA GLY A 155 -11.39 -7.96 -31.98
C GLY A 155 -10.75 -8.95 -32.95
N LEU A 156 -11.43 -10.08 -33.16
CA LEU A 156 -11.25 -10.98 -34.28
C LEU A 156 -12.25 -10.53 -35.36
N GLU A 157 -11.98 -9.37 -35.96
CA GLU A 157 -12.53 -9.07 -37.29
C GLU A 157 -11.40 -9.13 -38.32
N ASN A 158 -11.39 -10.30 -38.94
CA ASN A 158 -10.74 -10.75 -40.17
C ASN A 158 -10.30 -9.67 -41.16
N ALA A 159 -9.03 -9.76 -41.56
CA ALA A 159 -8.59 -9.62 -42.95
C ALA A 159 -7.28 -10.42 -43.12
N PRO A 160 -6.88 -10.92 -44.30
CA PRO A 160 -7.44 -10.68 -45.64
C PRO A 160 -7.78 -11.99 -46.40
N GLY A 161 -8.65 -11.89 -47.40
CA GLY A 161 -8.91 -12.96 -48.36
C GLY A 161 -9.06 -12.37 -49.75
N ASP A 162 -7.93 -12.15 -50.41
CA ASP A 162 -7.87 -12.13 -51.87
C ASP A 162 -8.56 -13.39 -52.40
N SER A 163 -9.51 -13.21 -53.30
CA SER A 163 -9.90 -14.24 -54.26
C SER A 163 -10.27 -13.52 -55.53
N ASP A 164 -9.32 -13.53 -56.46
CA ASP A 164 -9.56 -13.48 -57.89
C ASP A 164 -10.68 -14.46 -58.27
N GLU A 165 -11.71 -13.95 -58.96
CA GLU A 165 -12.37 -14.58 -60.12
C GLU A 165 -13.33 -13.59 -60.81
#